data_AF-A0A7D3ZK80-F1
#
_entry.id   AF-A0A7D3ZK80-F1
#
_cell.length_a   1.000
_cell.length_b   1.000
_cell.length_c   1.000
_cell.angle_alpha   90.00
_cell.angle_beta   90.00
_cell.angle_gamma   90.00
#
_symmetry.space_group_name_H-M   'P 1'
#
loop_
_entity.id
_entity.type
_entity.pdbx_description
1 polymer ?
#
loop_
_entity_poly.entity_id
_entity_poly.type
_entity_poly.pdbx_seq_one_letter_code
_entity_poly.pdbx_strand_id
1 'polypeptide(L)'
;MAEDAGTGGTVHAASAASSHLYRGALVRVEDAAGLVAMAMAIRFADGGEAAAEVLLGEGPAGGGVLDVAGHTTAAGTALPAKVWTIRDCERDGAALTLRLGAPLPPR
;
A
#
# COMPACT_ATOMS: atom_id res chain seq x y z
N MET A 1 -22.61 -3.08 30.78
CA MET A 1 -22.71 -3.82 29.50
C MET A 1 -22.64 -2.74 28.43
N ALA A 2 -21.43 -2.49 27.92
CA ALA A 2 -20.91 -3.05 26.65
C ALA A 2 -21.77 -2.50 25.49
N GLU A 3 -21.21 -1.77 24.52
CA GLU A 3 -20.20 -2.28 23.59
C GLU A 3 -19.09 -1.26 23.25
N ASP A 4 -17.86 -1.78 23.26
CA ASP A 4 -16.65 -1.18 22.71
C ASP A 4 -16.81 -1.09 21.18
N ALA A 5 -17.07 0.12 20.66
CA ALA A 5 -17.07 0.36 19.22
C ALA A 5 -15.62 0.48 18.76
N GLY A 6 -14.95 -0.67 18.64
CA GLY A 6 -13.61 -0.75 18.09
C GLY A 6 -13.56 -0.06 16.74
N THR A 7 -12.67 0.91 16.60
CA THR A 7 -12.23 1.52 15.34
C THR A 7 -11.53 0.47 14.49
N GLY A 8 -12.28 -0.53 14.01
CA GLY A 8 -11.82 -1.54 13.08
C GLY A 8 -11.93 -1.00 11.66
N GLY A 9 -10.98 -0.15 11.25
CA GLY A 9 -10.86 0.24 9.85
C GLY A 9 -10.75 -1.01 8.97
N THR A 10 -11.49 -1.06 7.86
CA THR A 10 -11.39 -2.17 6.92
C THR A 10 -9.97 -2.21 6.33
N VAL A 11 -9.31 -3.37 6.43
CA VAL A 11 -8.01 -3.60 5.79
C VAL A 11 -8.25 -4.12 4.39
N HIS A 12 -7.76 -3.40 3.40
CA HIS A 12 -7.92 -3.76 1.99
C HIS A 12 -6.85 -4.77 1.56
N ALA A 13 -7.23 -5.73 0.72
CA ALA A 13 -6.28 -6.63 0.11
C ALA A 13 -5.50 -5.90 -0.99
N ALA A 14 -4.18 -6.00 -0.94
CA ALA A 14 -3.30 -5.45 -1.96
C ALA A 14 -2.29 -6.51 -2.43
N SER A 15 -1.75 -6.34 -3.63
CA SER A 15 -0.75 -7.25 -4.20
C SER A 15 0.34 -6.52 -4.96
N ALA A 16 1.54 -7.08 -4.93
CA ALA A 16 2.69 -6.63 -5.70
C ALA A 16 3.36 -7.83 -6.40
N ALA A 17 3.74 -7.66 -7.66
CA ALA A 17 4.32 -8.72 -8.48
C ALA A 17 5.81 -9.04 -8.17
N SER A 18 6.38 -8.39 -7.16
CA SER A 18 7.78 -8.55 -6.73
C SER A 18 7.81 -9.03 -5.27
N SER A 19 8.98 -9.47 -4.78
CA SER A 19 9.23 -9.74 -3.35
C SER A 19 9.51 -8.47 -2.54
N HIS A 20 9.68 -7.33 -3.21
CA HIS A 20 9.98 -6.05 -2.59
C HIS A 20 9.56 -4.89 -3.49
N LEU A 21 9.34 -3.73 -2.87
CA LEU A 21 8.99 -2.51 -3.58
C LEU A 21 10.25 -1.76 -4.06
N TYR A 22 10.11 -1.14 -5.23
CA TYR A 22 11.12 -0.32 -5.88
C TYR A 22 10.45 0.82 -6.64
N ARG A 23 11.23 1.80 -7.09
CA ARG A 23 10.71 2.90 -7.90
C ARG A 23 10.12 2.37 -9.21
N GLY A 24 8.85 2.62 -9.44
CA GLY A 24 8.09 2.12 -10.59
C GLY A 24 7.36 0.80 -10.34
N ALA A 25 7.52 0.18 -9.16
CA ALA A 25 6.72 -0.97 -8.79
C ALA A 25 5.23 -0.62 -8.79
N LEU A 26 4.42 -1.62 -9.11
CA LEU A 26 2.96 -1.52 -9.12
C LEU A 26 2.39 -2.24 -7.89
N VAL A 27 1.47 -1.58 -7.20
CA VAL A 27 0.67 -2.16 -6.12
C VAL A 27 -0.78 -2.10 -6.53
N ARG A 28 -1.43 -3.25 -6.65
CA ARG A 28 -2.86 -3.35 -6.96
C ARG A 28 -3.64 -3.54 -5.69
N VAL A 29 -4.60 -2.66 -5.43
CA VAL A 29 -5.51 -2.71 -4.29
C VAL A 29 -6.89 -3.07 -4.80
N GLU A 30 -7.53 -4.07 -4.18
CA GLU A 30 -8.90 -4.45 -4.49
C GLU A 30 -9.89 -3.67 -3.62
N ASP A 31 -11.12 -3.48 -4.11
CA ASP A 31 -12.22 -2.82 -3.39
C ASP A 31 -11.87 -1.43 -2.82
N ALA A 32 -11.08 -0.64 -3.56
CA ALA A 32 -10.60 0.69 -3.17
C ALA A 32 -11.51 1.84 -3.64
N ALA A 33 -12.80 1.56 -3.82
CA ALA A 33 -13.75 2.49 -4.44
C ALA A 33 -13.97 3.77 -3.62
N GLY A 34 -13.34 4.86 -4.05
CA GLY A 34 -13.61 6.22 -3.56
C GLY A 34 -12.84 6.60 -2.30
N LEU A 35 -11.96 5.71 -1.82
CA LEU A 35 -11.16 5.95 -0.65
C LEU A 35 -9.88 6.71 -1.00
N VAL A 36 -9.61 7.78 -0.25
CA VAL A 36 -8.38 8.58 -0.34
C VAL A 36 -7.36 8.20 0.73
N ALA A 37 -7.79 7.51 1.79
CA ALA A 37 -6.91 6.94 2.81
C ALA A 37 -7.42 5.56 3.21
N MET A 38 -6.54 4.57 3.30
CA MET A 38 -6.90 3.21 3.69
C MET A 38 -5.70 2.41 4.21
N ALA A 39 -5.97 1.52 5.16
CA ALA A 39 -5.04 0.47 5.56
C ALA A 39 -5.16 -0.71 4.61
N MET A 40 -4.03 -1.38 4.35
CA MET A 40 -3.98 -2.53 3.45
C MET A 40 -2.96 -3.58 3.91
N ALA A 41 -3.17 -4.81 3.44
CA ALA A 41 -2.20 -5.89 3.52
C ALA A 41 -1.67 -6.19 2.12
N ILE A 42 -0.40 -5.89 1.87
CA ILE A 42 0.26 -6.15 0.59
C ILE A 42 0.80 -7.57 0.61
N ARG A 43 0.29 -8.42 -0.27
CA ARG A 43 0.88 -9.72 -0.57
C ARG A 43 1.86 -9.61 -1.74
N PHE A 44 3.11 -9.99 -1.47
CA PHE A 44 4.17 -10.03 -2.45
C PHE A 44 4.17 -11.35 -3.23
N ALA A 45 4.77 -11.37 -4.41
CA ALA A 45 4.78 -12.55 -5.28
C ALA A 45 5.55 -13.75 -4.70
N ASP A 46 6.45 -13.51 -3.74
CA ASP A 46 7.15 -14.56 -3.01
C ASP A 46 6.34 -15.12 -1.83
N GLY A 47 5.13 -14.59 -1.58
CA GLY A 47 4.27 -14.96 -0.47
C GLY A 47 4.53 -14.16 0.81
N GLY A 48 5.49 -13.23 0.81
CA GLY A 48 5.65 -12.28 1.90
C GLY A 48 4.45 -11.35 2.02
N GLU A 49 4.20 -10.86 3.24
CA GLU A 49 3.12 -9.91 3.51
C GLU A 49 3.64 -8.71 4.29
N ALA A 50 3.12 -7.51 4.00
CA ALA A 50 3.38 -6.30 4.76
C ALA A 50 2.10 -5.51 4.99
N ALA A 51 1.94 -5.00 6.22
CA ALA A 51 0.97 -3.95 6.49
C ALA A 51 1.41 -2.65 5.80
N ALA A 52 0.44 -1.92 5.27
CA ALA A 52 0.68 -0.64 4.64
C ALA A 52 -0.51 0.31 4.82
N GLU A 53 -0.24 1.60 4.70
CA GLU A 53 -1.25 2.65 4.66
C GLU A 53 -1.01 3.50 3.43
N VAL A 54 -2.07 3.80 2.69
CA VAL A 54 -1.99 4.74 1.57
C VAL A 54 -2.73 6.02 1.91
N LEU A 55 -2.15 7.13 1.49
CA LEU A 55 -2.81 8.44 1.42
C LEU A 55 -2.67 8.96 -0.01
N LEU A 56 -3.79 9.10 -0.70
CA LEU A 56 -3.89 9.66 -2.04
C LEU A 56 -4.20 11.15 -1.93
N GLY A 57 -3.50 11.96 -2.72
CA GLY A 57 -3.78 13.38 -2.84
C GLY A 57 -5.05 13.63 -3.65
N GLU A 58 -5.76 14.69 -3.28
CA GLU A 58 -6.91 15.17 -4.06
C GLU A 58 -6.43 15.99 -5.27
N GLY A 59 -7.02 15.74 -6.46
CA GLY A 59 -6.80 16.55 -7.66
C GLY A 59 -6.14 15.82 -8.85
N PRO A 60 -6.14 16.45 -10.04
CA PRO A 60 -5.79 15.81 -11.32
C PRO A 60 -4.32 15.43 -11.46
N ALA A 61 -3.45 15.93 -10.58
CA ALA A 61 -2.03 15.57 -10.55
C ALA A 61 -1.74 14.26 -9.81
N GLY A 62 -2.75 13.63 -9.19
CA GLY A 62 -2.69 12.25 -8.69
C GLY A 62 -1.44 11.95 -7.86
N GLY A 63 -1.22 12.72 -6.79
CA GLY A 63 -0.12 12.48 -5.85
C GLY A 63 -0.50 11.49 -4.76
N GLY A 64 0.46 11.09 -3.93
CA GLY A 64 0.17 10.31 -2.74
C GLY A 64 1.42 9.73 -2.09
N VAL A 65 1.21 9.05 -0.97
CA VAL A 65 2.22 8.27 -0.28
C VAL A 65 1.67 6.90 0.08
N LEU A 66 2.54 5.90 0.02
CA LEU A 66 2.31 4.56 0.53
C LEU A 66 3.34 4.30 1.64
N ASP A 67 2.91 4.25 2.88
CA ASP A 67 3.73 3.81 4.01
C ASP A 67 3.65 2.29 4.12
N VAL A 68 4.80 1.61 4.15
CA VAL A 68 4.88 0.15 4.19
C VAL A 68 5.73 -0.26 5.37
N ALA A 69 5.16 -1.07 6.25
CA ALA A 69 5.87 -1.63 7.38
C ALA A 69 7.03 -2.53 6.93
N GLY A 70 8.01 -2.69 7.82
CA GLY A 70 9.09 -3.65 7.60
C GLY A 70 8.52 -5.07 7.52
N HIS A 71 9.07 -5.88 6.63
CA HIS A 71 8.64 -7.26 6.44
C HIS A 71 9.83 -8.14 6.08
N THR A 72 9.63 -9.46 6.16
CA THR A 72 10.64 -10.44 5.78
C THR A 72 10.17 -11.14 4.51
N THR A 73 11.04 -11.19 3.49
CA THR A 73 10.78 -11.94 2.27
C THR A 73 10.72 -13.43 2.56
N ALA A 74 10.16 -14.23 1.65
CA ALA A 74 10.14 -15.69 1.82
C ALA A 74 11.55 -16.31 1.89
N ALA A 75 12.55 -15.62 1.35
CA ALA A 75 13.97 -16.00 1.45
C ALA A 75 14.61 -15.62 2.81
N GLY A 76 13.85 -15.08 3.77
CA GLY A 76 14.35 -14.67 5.08
C GLY A 76 15.06 -13.32 5.09
N THR A 77 14.95 -12.50 4.04
CA THR A 77 15.58 -11.18 4.01
C THR A 77 14.70 -10.16 4.72
N ALA A 78 15.21 -9.55 5.80
CA ALA A 78 14.52 -8.47 6.47
C ALA A 78 14.62 -7.17 5.67
N LEU A 79 13.47 -6.59 5.33
CA LEU A 79 13.34 -5.31 4.65
C LEU A 79 12.80 -4.27 5.64
N PRO A 80 13.44 -3.09 5.74
CA PRO A 80 12.98 -2.05 6.66
C PRO A 80 11.68 -1.41 6.19
N ALA A 81 10.95 -0.80 7.13
CA ALA A 81 9.81 0.05 6.82
C ALA A 81 10.23 1.19 5.88
N LYS A 82 9.33 1.58 4.97
CA LYS A 82 9.64 2.57 3.94
C LYS A 82 8.38 3.24 3.42
N VAL A 83 8.46 4.56 3.30
CA VAL A 83 7.42 5.38 2.67
C VAL A 83 7.78 5.62 1.21
N TRP A 84 6.83 5.40 0.32
CA TRP A 84 6.97 5.60 -1.13
C TRP A 84 6.09 6.74 -1.58
N THR A 85 6.60 7.60 -2.45
CA THR A 85 5.71 8.50 -3.22
C THR A 85 4.88 7.68 -4.21
N ILE A 86 3.68 8.16 -4.54
CA ILE A 86 2.85 7.62 -5.62
C ILE A 86 2.94 8.61 -6.77
N ARG A 87 3.32 8.11 -7.94
CA ARG A 87 3.50 8.91 -9.16
C ARG A 87 2.28 8.94 -10.04
N ASP A 88 1.50 7.88 -9.98
CA ASP A 88 0.35 7.67 -10.83
C ASP A 88 -0.60 6.70 -10.13
N CYS A 89 -1.89 6.87 -10.38
CA CYS A 89 -2.94 6.02 -9.87
C CYS A 89 -3.96 5.76 -10.98
N GLU A 90 -4.09 4.49 -11.36
CA GLU A 90 -5.03 4.07 -12.38
C GLU A 90 -6.16 3.30 -11.73
N ARG A 91 -7.40 3.68 -12.05
CA ARG A 91 -8.59 3.03 -11.53
C ARG A 91 -9.23 2.16 -12.60
N ASP A 92 -9.51 0.92 -12.24
CA ASP A 92 -10.21 -0.06 -13.06
C ASP A 92 -11.36 -0.66 -12.25
N GLY A 93 -12.56 -0.11 -12.45
CA GLY A 93 -13.73 -0.43 -11.63
C GLY A 93 -13.49 -0.14 -10.14
N ALA A 94 -13.54 -1.20 -9.33
CA ALA A 94 -13.27 -1.14 -7.88
C ALA A 94 -11.79 -1.30 -7.52
N ALA A 95 -10.95 -1.71 -8.48
CA ALA A 95 -9.53 -1.88 -8.25
C ALA A 95 -8.76 -0.58 -8.49
N LEU A 96 -7.67 -0.41 -7.74
CA LEU A 96 -6.76 0.72 -7.85
C LEU A 96 -5.34 0.21 -8.04
N THR A 97 -4.69 0.65 -9.11
CA THR A 97 -3.28 0.38 -9.38
C THR A 97 -2.45 1.60 -9.03
N LEU A 98 -1.56 1.47 -8.05
CA LEU A 98 -0.63 2.50 -7.61
C LEU A 98 0.72 2.28 -8.29
N ARG A 99 1.25 3.32 -8.95
CA ARG A 99 2.62 3.32 -9.45
C ARG A 99 3.53 4.06 -8.48
N LEU A 100 4.49 3.33 -7.92
CA LEU A 100 5.40 3.90 -6.93
C LEU A 100 6.47 4.79 -7.54
N GLY A 101 6.81 5.83 -6.82
CA GLY A 101 7.87 6.78 -7.11
C GLY A 101 9.14 6.53 -6.32
N ALA A 102 9.83 7.61 -6.00
CA ALA A 102 11.01 7.51 -5.13
C ALA A 102 10.56 7.24 -3.68
N PRO A 103 11.33 6.45 -2.92
CA PRO A 103 11.11 6.37 -1.49
C PRO A 103 11.45 7.72 -0.84
N LEU A 104 10.70 8.09 0.19
CA LEU A 104 11.06 9.21 1.03
C LEU A 104 12.24 8.81 1.93
N PRO A 105 13.13 9.76 2.27
CA PRO A 105 14.16 9.51 3.25
C PRO A 105 13.54 9.07 4.60
N PRO A 106 14.20 8.16 5.34
CA PRO A 106 13.78 7.84 6.69
C PRO A 106 13.78 9.11 7.55
N ARG A 107 12.78 9.23 8.44
CA ARG A 107 12.70 10.32 9.41
C ARG A 107 13.70 10.13 10.54
#